data_AF-A0A2V7CHI5-F1
#
_entry.id   AF-A0A2V7CHI5-F1
#
_cell.length_a   1.000
_cell.length_b   1.000
_cell.length_c   1.000
_cell.angle_alpha   90.00
_cell.angle_beta   90.00
_cell.angle_gamma   90.00
#
_symmetry.space_group_name_H-M   'P 1'
#
loop_
_entity.id
_entity.type
_entity.pdbx_description
1 polymer ?
#
loop_
_entity_poly.entity_id
_entity_poly.type
_entity_poly.pdbx_seq_one_letter_code
_entity_poly.pdbx_strand_id
1 'polypeptide(L)'
;MPGFALLVPLAAVVLAKGPQGENVHRPGADCTACHTVAQAALEHDPVAARALLAPDLEERCILCHGDQGPSHHTGIKPRKPVPDALPLSADGLITCATCHFMHGEPNAFDDFVRIDNSRGGLCLTCHELSELE
;
A
#
# COMPACT_ATOMS: atom_id res chain seq x y z
N MET A 1 37.47 -14.45 46.12
CA MET A 1 36.58 -14.52 44.94
C MET A 1 35.29 -13.80 45.27
N PRO A 2 35.05 -12.55 44.84
CA PRO A 2 33.72 -11.96 44.91
C PRO A 2 32.98 -12.18 43.58
N GLY A 3 31.76 -12.68 43.68
CA GLY A 3 30.90 -13.03 42.55
C GLY A 3 30.32 -11.79 41.86
N PHE A 4 30.42 -11.77 40.54
CA PHE A 4 29.61 -10.89 39.69
C PHE A 4 28.32 -11.62 39.35
N ALA A 5 27.21 -11.22 39.97
CA ALA A 5 25.89 -11.58 39.50
C ALA A 5 25.59 -10.75 38.23
N LEU A 6 25.74 -11.38 37.06
CA LEU A 6 25.30 -10.81 35.79
C LEU A 6 23.77 -10.76 35.79
N LEU A 7 23.21 -9.58 36.02
CA LEU A 7 21.83 -9.27 35.70
C LEU A 7 21.73 -9.13 34.18
N VAL A 8 21.19 -10.17 33.52
CA VAL A 8 20.82 -10.11 32.11
C VAL A 8 19.57 -9.23 32.00
N PRO A 9 19.61 -8.08 31.28
CA PRO A 9 18.41 -7.30 31.09
C PRO A 9 17.45 -8.09 30.20
N LEU A 10 16.22 -8.32 30.68
CA LEU A 10 15.14 -8.75 29.80
C LEU A 10 14.85 -7.60 28.81
N ALA A 11 15.37 -7.71 27.60
CA ALA A 11 14.93 -6.90 26.49
C ALA A 11 13.45 -7.21 26.24
N ALA A 12 12.57 -6.25 26.51
CA ALA A 12 11.17 -6.34 26.16
C ALA A 12 11.07 -6.46 24.63
N VAL A 13 10.62 -7.62 24.15
CA VAL A 13 10.32 -7.82 22.74
C VAL A 13 9.10 -6.96 22.41
N VAL A 14 9.31 -5.85 21.73
CA VAL A 14 8.23 -5.04 21.16
C VAL A 14 7.63 -5.87 20.03
N LEU A 15 6.51 -6.53 20.29
CA LEU A 15 5.72 -7.17 19.23
C LEU A 15 5.17 -6.07 18.33
N ALA A 16 5.65 -6.03 17.08
CA ALA A 16 5.08 -5.16 16.06
C ALA A 16 3.57 -5.46 15.96
N LYS A 17 2.72 -4.43 16.10
CA LYS A 17 1.28 -4.58 15.89
C LYS A 17 1.07 -4.90 14.41
N GLY A 18 0.64 -6.13 14.12
CA GLY A 18 0.21 -6.52 12.79
C GLY A 18 -1.04 -5.74 12.33
N PRO A 19 -1.47 -5.95 11.08
CA PRO A 19 -2.71 -5.36 10.58
C PRO A 19 -3.89 -5.69 11.49
N GLN A 20 -4.76 -4.70 11.68
CA GLN A 20 -5.99 -4.78 12.45
C GLN A 20 -7.16 -5.12 11.53
N GLY A 21 -8.27 -5.63 12.08
CA GLY A 21 -9.48 -5.92 11.31
C GLY A 21 -9.50 -7.28 10.58
N GLU A 22 -10.59 -7.54 9.85
CA GLU A 22 -10.72 -8.76 9.02
C GLU A 22 -9.90 -8.62 7.74
N ASN A 23 -9.30 -9.73 7.27
CA ASN A 23 -8.56 -9.75 6.02
C ASN A 23 -9.50 -9.58 4.82
N VAL A 24 -9.43 -8.41 4.18
CA VAL A 24 -10.20 -8.06 2.97
C VAL A 24 -9.55 -8.55 1.67
N HIS A 25 -8.34 -9.10 1.72
CA HIS A 25 -7.60 -9.62 0.56
C HIS A 25 -7.83 -11.13 0.35
N ARG A 26 -9.02 -11.63 0.69
CA ARG A 26 -9.37 -13.06 0.60
C ARG A 26 -10.35 -13.32 -0.56
N PRO A 27 -10.36 -14.54 -1.13
CA PRO A 27 -11.41 -14.94 -2.06
C PRO A 27 -12.80 -14.76 -1.42
N GLY A 28 -13.74 -14.17 -2.16
CA GLY A 28 -15.09 -13.88 -1.68
C GLY A 28 -15.17 -12.78 -0.61
N ALA A 29 -14.16 -11.91 -0.52
CA ALA A 29 -14.29 -10.65 0.21
C ALA A 29 -15.36 -9.76 -0.44
N ASP A 30 -15.96 -8.88 0.36
CA ASP A 30 -16.90 -7.88 -0.15
C ASP A 30 -16.13 -6.84 -0.98
N CYS A 31 -16.34 -6.86 -2.30
CA CYS A 31 -15.67 -5.94 -3.22
C CYS A 31 -16.03 -4.47 -2.94
N THR A 32 -17.19 -4.21 -2.31
CA THR A 32 -17.62 -2.84 -1.95
C THR A 32 -16.83 -2.24 -0.80
N ALA A 33 -15.98 -3.04 -0.14
CA ALA A 33 -14.98 -2.55 0.79
C ALA A 33 -14.02 -1.58 0.11
N CYS A 34 -13.73 -1.75 -1.19
CA CYS A 34 -12.80 -0.89 -1.94
C CYS A 34 -13.37 -0.30 -3.23
N HIS A 35 -14.40 -0.91 -3.83
CA HIS A 35 -14.99 -0.46 -5.08
C HIS A 35 -16.38 0.15 -4.89
N THR A 36 -16.75 1.08 -5.79
CA THR A 36 -18.05 1.77 -5.76
C THR A 36 -19.13 1.08 -6.59
N VAL A 37 -18.77 0.05 -7.35
CA VAL A 37 -19.67 -0.68 -8.25
C VAL A 37 -19.67 -2.17 -7.95
N ALA A 38 -20.71 -2.86 -8.43
CA ALA A 38 -20.84 -4.30 -8.24
C ALA A 38 -19.71 -5.07 -8.95
N GLN A 39 -19.31 -6.20 -8.37
CA GLN A 39 -18.28 -7.09 -8.91
C GLN A 39 -18.48 -7.41 -10.40
N ALA A 40 -19.71 -7.68 -10.82
CA ALA A 40 -20.04 -7.99 -12.22
C ALA A 40 -19.68 -6.86 -13.21
N ALA A 41 -19.59 -5.60 -12.75
CA ALA A 41 -19.15 -4.46 -13.57
C ALA A 41 -17.62 -4.29 -13.63
N LEU A 42 -16.89 -5.01 -12.78
CA LEU A 42 -15.43 -4.97 -12.67
C LEU A 42 -14.77 -6.23 -13.24
N GLU A 43 -15.48 -7.35 -13.19
CA GLU A 43 -15.02 -8.63 -13.72
C GLU A 43 -14.63 -8.48 -15.19
N HIS A 44 -13.39 -8.86 -15.50
CA HIS A 44 -12.78 -8.77 -16.84
C HIS A 44 -12.53 -7.34 -17.36
N ASP A 45 -12.73 -6.30 -16.55
CA ASP A 45 -12.36 -4.91 -16.89
C ASP A 45 -11.39 -4.33 -15.85
N PRO A 46 -10.08 -4.62 -16.00
CA PRO A 46 -9.06 -4.11 -15.08
C PRO A 46 -8.90 -2.58 -15.16
N VAL A 47 -9.35 -1.93 -16.24
CA VAL A 47 -9.28 -0.47 -16.38
C VAL A 47 -10.37 0.17 -15.53
N ALA A 48 -11.61 -0.32 -15.66
CA ALA A 48 -12.72 0.11 -14.81
C ALA A 48 -12.43 -0.18 -13.33
N ALA A 49 -11.88 -1.35 -13.01
CA ALA A 49 -11.51 -1.69 -11.63
C ALA A 49 -10.49 -0.73 -11.01
N ARG A 50 -9.52 -0.22 -11.78
CA ARG A 50 -8.55 0.78 -11.31
C ARG A 50 -9.18 2.16 -11.13
N ALA A 51 -10.14 2.52 -11.98
CA ALA A 51 -10.77 3.85 -11.94
C ALA A 51 -11.91 3.96 -10.92
N LEU A 52 -12.64 2.86 -10.67
CA LEU A 52 -13.84 2.81 -9.84
C LEU A 52 -13.53 2.33 -8.42
N LEU A 53 -12.51 2.93 -7.82
CA LEU A 53 -12.20 2.78 -6.40
C LEU A 53 -13.03 3.76 -5.58
N ALA A 54 -13.24 3.43 -4.31
CA ALA A 54 -13.89 4.34 -3.38
C ALA A 54 -13.06 5.63 -3.23
N PRO A 55 -13.70 6.81 -3.18
CA PRO A 55 -12.98 8.09 -3.07
C PRO A 55 -12.23 8.24 -1.74
N ASP A 56 -12.61 7.47 -0.72
CA ASP A 56 -12.01 7.38 0.61
C ASP A 56 -11.11 6.13 0.76
N LEU A 57 -10.46 5.69 -0.33
CA LEU A 57 -9.64 4.48 -0.35
C LEU A 57 -8.49 4.55 0.66
N GLU A 58 -7.82 5.71 0.76
CA GLU A 58 -6.74 5.95 1.72
C GLU A 58 -7.22 5.71 3.16
N GLU A 59 -8.37 6.30 3.53
CA GLU A 59 -8.97 6.13 4.85
C GLU A 59 -9.31 4.67 5.13
N ARG A 60 -9.78 3.92 4.13
CA ARG A 60 -10.09 2.49 4.28
C ARG A 60 -8.83 1.66 4.53
N CYS A 61 -7.72 1.98 3.87
CA CYS A 61 -6.44 1.29 4.07
C CYS A 61 -5.96 1.42 5.53
N ILE A 62 -5.98 2.64 6.06
CA ILE A 62 -5.45 2.94 7.40
C ILE A 62 -6.28 2.34 8.54
N LEU A 63 -7.56 2.01 8.32
CA LEU A 63 -8.40 1.32 9.33
C LEU A 63 -7.81 -0.02 9.76
N CYS A 64 -7.13 -0.71 8.84
CA CYS A 64 -6.53 -2.02 9.08
C CYS A 64 -5.00 -1.94 9.13
N HIS A 65 -4.37 -1.18 8.23
CA HIS A 65 -2.92 -1.07 8.18
C HIS A 65 -2.34 -0.07 9.22
N GLY A 66 -3.20 0.71 9.90
CA GLY A 66 -2.81 1.72 10.88
C GLY A 66 -2.18 2.96 10.25
N ASP A 67 -1.58 3.81 11.08
CA ASP A 67 -0.69 4.92 10.69
C ASP A 67 0.72 4.44 10.28
N GLN A 68 0.95 3.14 10.39
CA GLN A 68 1.99 2.43 9.64
C GLN A 68 1.69 2.39 8.13
N GLY A 69 0.62 3.07 7.67
CA GLY A 69 0.38 3.46 6.28
C GLY A 69 1.64 4.01 5.63
N PRO A 70 1.72 3.93 4.28
CA PRO A 70 2.96 3.72 3.53
C PRO A 70 4.13 4.54 4.07
N SER A 71 5.33 3.97 4.08
CA SER A 71 6.60 4.61 4.46
C SER A 71 6.93 5.90 3.66
N HIS A 72 5.98 6.45 2.91
CA HIS A 72 6.06 7.55 1.97
C HIS A 72 4.69 8.25 1.79
N HIS A 73 4.71 9.50 1.32
CA HIS A 73 3.53 10.34 1.15
C HIS A 73 2.60 9.87 0.00
N THR A 74 1.29 9.90 0.24
CA THR A 74 0.21 9.74 -0.77
C THR A 74 -0.68 10.99 -0.80
N GLY A 75 -1.69 11.02 -1.67
CA GLY A 75 -2.58 12.18 -1.83
C GLY A 75 -1.94 13.34 -2.60
N ILE A 76 -0.84 13.09 -3.30
CA ILE A 76 -0.07 14.08 -4.07
C ILE A 76 -0.21 13.84 -5.58
N LYS A 77 0.07 14.87 -6.37
CA LYS A 77 0.08 14.75 -7.84
C LYS A 77 1.47 14.32 -8.35
N PRO A 78 1.54 13.48 -9.38
CA PRO A 78 2.79 13.18 -10.06
C PRO A 78 3.32 14.42 -10.80
N ARG A 79 4.63 14.45 -11.06
CA ARG A 79 5.27 15.54 -11.85
C ARG A 79 5.55 15.15 -13.29
N LYS A 80 5.64 13.86 -13.56
CA LYS A 80 5.84 13.26 -14.87
C LYS A 80 4.60 12.48 -15.32
N PRO A 81 4.47 12.19 -16.62
CA PRO A 81 3.49 11.24 -17.12
C PRO A 81 3.64 9.89 -16.40
N VAL A 82 2.52 9.35 -15.91
CA VAL A 82 2.49 8.12 -15.14
C VAL A 82 2.15 6.96 -16.08
N PRO A 83 2.91 5.84 -16.06
CA PRO A 83 2.59 4.69 -16.88
C PRO A 83 1.31 4.00 -16.39
N ASP A 84 0.57 3.35 -17.30
CA ASP A 84 -0.69 2.64 -16.98
C ASP A 84 -0.55 1.54 -15.90
N ALA A 85 0.68 1.07 -15.68
CA ALA A 85 1.01 0.13 -14.62
C ALA A 85 0.89 0.74 -13.21
N LEU A 86 0.92 2.06 -13.08
CA LEU A 86 0.80 2.81 -11.82
C LEU A 86 -0.49 3.65 -11.86
N PRO A 87 -1.66 3.05 -11.58
CA PRO A 87 -2.92 3.76 -11.71
C PRO A 87 -3.03 4.90 -10.70
N LEU A 88 -3.46 6.07 -11.16
CA LEU A 88 -3.83 7.19 -10.28
C LEU A 88 -5.29 7.07 -9.86
N SER A 89 -5.67 7.79 -8.80
CA SER A 89 -7.08 7.98 -8.47
C SER A 89 -7.84 8.69 -9.59
N ALA A 90 -9.17 8.72 -9.51
CA ALA A 90 -10.01 9.49 -10.42
C ALA A 90 -9.64 10.99 -10.47
N ASP A 91 -9.10 11.54 -9.38
CA ASP A 91 -8.64 12.93 -9.29
C ASP A 91 -7.18 13.12 -9.74
N GLY A 92 -6.54 12.06 -10.23
CA GLY A 92 -5.14 12.07 -10.67
C GLY A 92 -4.13 12.12 -9.53
N LEU A 93 -4.50 11.61 -8.34
CA LEU A 93 -3.62 11.56 -7.17
C LEU A 93 -2.92 10.20 -7.06
N ILE A 94 -1.72 10.21 -6.49
CA ILE A 94 -0.99 9.01 -6.08
C ILE A 94 -1.62 8.48 -4.80
N THR A 95 -2.05 7.22 -4.83
CA THR A 95 -2.75 6.51 -3.75
C THR A 95 -1.95 5.28 -3.34
N CYS A 96 -2.40 4.59 -2.29
CA CYS A 96 -1.84 3.28 -1.91
C CYS A 96 -1.86 2.29 -3.09
N ALA A 97 -2.97 2.30 -3.85
CA ALA A 97 -3.19 1.41 -4.99
C ALA A 97 -2.36 1.77 -6.23
N THR A 98 -1.80 2.98 -6.30
CA THR A 98 -0.84 3.36 -7.35
C THR A 98 0.41 2.49 -7.29
N CYS A 99 0.91 2.24 -6.09
CA CYS A 99 2.15 1.50 -5.88
C CYS A 99 1.91 0.02 -5.56
N HIS A 100 0.83 -0.31 -4.83
CA HIS A 100 0.58 -1.66 -4.34
C HIS A 100 -0.52 -2.40 -5.10
N PHE A 101 -0.35 -3.72 -5.20
CA PHE A 101 -1.38 -4.68 -5.58
C PHE A 101 -2.33 -4.93 -4.40
N MET A 102 -3.62 -4.70 -4.62
CA MET A 102 -4.62 -4.69 -3.55
C MET A 102 -5.30 -6.05 -3.34
N HIS A 103 -5.16 -7.01 -4.26
CA HIS A 103 -5.78 -8.34 -4.11
C HIS A 103 -4.77 -9.41 -3.68
N GLY A 104 -3.57 -8.99 -3.25
CA GLY A 104 -2.49 -9.92 -2.85
C GLY A 104 -1.97 -10.74 -4.03
N GLU A 105 -2.03 -10.19 -5.25
CA GLU A 105 -1.54 -10.88 -6.44
C GLU A 105 -0.06 -11.28 -6.27
N PRO A 106 0.33 -12.46 -6.77
CA PRO A 106 1.74 -12.81 -6.88
C PRO A 106 2.43 -11.73 -7.72
N ASN A 107 3.46 -11.12 -7.14
CA ASN A 107 4.25 -10.11 -7.81
C ASN A 107 5.74 -10.47 -7.66
N ALA A 108 6.56 -9.91 -8.55
CA ALA A 108 7.99 -10.22 -8.61
C ALA A 108 8.81 -9.51 -7.52
N PHE A 109 8.16 -8.71 -6.68
CA PHE A 109 8.80 -7.79 -5.75
C PHE A 109 8.32 -8.07 -4.32
N ASP A 110 9.00 -7.49 -3.34
CA ASP A 110 8.55 -7.54 -1.95
C ASP A 110 7.40 -6.53 -1.73
N ASP A 111 6.64 -6.70 -0.65
CA ASP A 111 5.60 -5.75 -0.18
C ASP A 111 4.49 -5.41 -1.18
N PHE A 112 4.24 -6.27 -2.17
CA PHE A 112 3.15 -6.11 -3.15
C PHE A 112 3.29 -4.91 -4.08
N VAL A 113 4.50 -4.39 -4.30
CA VAL A 113 4.69 -3.27 -5.22
C VAL A 113 4.49 -3.70 -6.68
N ARG A 114 4.02 -2.76 -7.52
CA ARG A 114 3.73 -2.99 -8.94
C ARG A 114 4.97 -2.99 -9.82
N ILE A 115 6.01 -2.26 -9.41
CA ILE A 115 7.31 -2.17 -10.09
C ILE A 115 8.43 -2.14 -9.05
N ASP A 116 9.65 -2.44 -9.49
CA ASP A 116 10.83 -2.42 -8.63
C ASP A 116 11.02 -1.05 -7.97
N ASN A 117 11.12 -1.05 -6.63
CA ASN A 117 11.40 0.15 -5.85
C ASN A 117 12.85 0.21 -5.36
N SER A 118 13.75 -0.62 -5.90
CA SER A 118 15.17 -0.56 -5.60
C SER A 118 15.70 0.85 -5.84
N ARG A 119 16.38 1.40 -4.83
CA ARG A 119 16.94 2.76 -4.84
C ARG A 119 15.91 3.87 -5.14
N GLY A 120 14.64 3.66 -4.81
CA GLY A 120 13.56 4.61 -5.04
C GLY A 120 13.07 4.68 -6.50
N GLY A 121 13.38 3.68 -7.32
CA GLY A 121 13.03 3.64 -8.74
C GLY A 121 11.53 3.83 -9.01
N LEU A 122 10.67 3.32 -8.13
CA LEU A 122 9.23 3.50 -8.24
C LEU A 122 8.87 4.99 -8.13
N CYS A 123 9.31 5.67 -7.08
CA CYS A 123 9.03 7.08 -6.84
C CYS A 123 9.53 7.95 -8.01
N LEU A 124 10.74 7.65 -8.48
CA LEU A 124 11.41 8.38 -9.57
C LEU A 124 10.77 8.17 -10.94
N THR A 125 9.83 7.23 -11.06
CA THR A 125 8.99 7.11 -12.28
C THR A 125 8.17 8.37 -12.48
N CYS A 126 7.68 8.98 -11.41
CA CYS A 126 6.75 10.11 -11.45
C CYS A 126 7.31 11.41 -10.87
N HIS A 127 8.35 11.32 -10.03
CA HIS A 127 8.95 12.45 -9.31
C HIS A 127 10.41 12.67 -9.67
N GLU A 128 10.88 13.89 -9.46
CA GLU A 128 12.31 14.20 -9.51
C GLU A 128 12.97 13.94 -8.16
N LEU A 129 14.25 13.57 -8.18
CA LEU A 129 14.99 13.24 -6.96
C LEU A 129 14.97 14.38 -5.93
N SER A 130 15.02 15.63 -6.40
CA SER A 130 15.00 16.83 -5.57
C SER A 130 13.70 17.04 -4.77
N GLU A 131 12.66 16.24 -5.02
CA GLU A 131 11.38 16.31 -4.31
C GLU A 131 11.25 15.26 -3.19
N LEU A 132 12.22 14.34 -3.10
CA LEU A 132 12.18 13.19 -2.19
C LEU A 132 13.12 13.35 -0.98
N GLU A 133 13.68 14.56 -0.79
CA GLU A 133 14.57 14.96 0.31
C GLU A 133 13.84 15.69 1.43
#